data_AF-A0A951TD92-F1
#
_entry.id   AF-A0A951TD92-F1
#
_cell.length_a   1.000
_cell.length_b   1.000
_cell.length_c   1.000
_cell.angle_alpha   90.00
_cell.angle_beta   90.00
_cell.angle_gamma   90.00
#
_symmetry.space_group_name_H-M   'P 1'
#
loop_
_entity.id
_entity.type
_entity.pdbx_description
1 polymer ?
#
loop_
_entity_poly.entity_id
_entity_poly.type
_entity_poly.pdbx_seq_one_letter_code
_entity_poly.pdbx_strand_id
1 'polypeptide(L)'
;METVEKILDATKLSPMIKHQTILQTFEDLAEGDYFILQNDHDPKPLYYQFSSVFGDTFTWDYLQQGPSIFQIKIEKKGLGNQEKVVDATKLAPAIKHQTIFQTYEDLAEGEYFILQNDHDPKPLYYQLSSMKGDTFTWEYLQNGPTFYEIKITKKGDTPTTEEETSDELVVDAPLLHPSIKHQMIIQTFEELEEGKSFILRNDHDPKPLKYQLESLKGNIFDWVYLQEGPELFEIRITKKKAGENSNEEILDATKLSPAIKHKTIIETFDNLKEGESFILHNDHDPKPLYYQLSATKGDTFTWDYLQQGPSVFEIRITKKSNTNTNTASSASTTPLKRSRIKISFDGVKETVRTMVAKDYRLIQVFEKHDVDCFWHANKTLSESCKEAGVEKEQIEKEIQEVQHNVKPLLMSQDYNLWDVEFLADYILETHHRYVRENAEIISGLADNVAQRHGQHHPELKELASQVKLMFKDFLTHMSKEEDVLFPAIRKMAQLLSEGKKPEATGGAFANAVAKMEAEHDETGDALRNFRKITNNYTLPNDACDSYSFFFKKLEEFEHDTYLHVHLENNILFPKAIILENKIGK
;
A
#
# COMPACT_ATOMS: atom_id res chain seq x y z
N MET A 1 -35.39 -17.04 -28.51
CA MET A 1 -34.48 -15.90 -28.75
C MET A 1 -33.11 -16.39 -28.35
N GLU A 2 -32.17 -16.48 -29.29
CA GLU A 2 -30.79 -16.86 -29.00
C GLU A 2 -30.19 -15.84 -28.03
N THR A 3 -29.78 -16.30 -26.85
CA THR A 3 -28.99 -15.53 -25.90
C THR A 3 -27.61 -15.31 -26.48
N VAL A 4 -27.28 -14.08 -26.86
CA VAL A 4 -25.90 -13.68 -27.17
C VAL A 4 -25.10 -13.84 -25.87
N GLU A 5 -24.18 -14.81 -25.83
CA GLU A 5 -23.34 -15.03 -24.64
C GLU A 5 -22.41 -13.83 -24.41
N LYS A 6 -22.53 -13.17 -23.26
CA LYS A 6 -21.64 -12.07 -22.82
C LYS A 6 -20.34 -12.66 -22.25
N ILE A 7 -19.39 -13.07 -23.10
CA ILE A 7 -18.08 -13.61 -22.66
C ILE A 7 -17.04 -12.48 -22.50
N LEU A 8 -16.47 -12.34 -21.30
CA LEU A 8 -15.27 -11.53 -21.02
C LEU A 8 -14.03 -12.44 -21.00
N ASP A 9 -13.19 -12.32 -22.01
CA ASP A 9 -11.98 -13.14 -22.15
C ASP A 9 -10.78 -12.47 -21.49
N ALA A 10 -10.48 -12.85 -20.25
CA ALA A 10 -9.40 -12.27 -19.45
C ALA A 10 -8.01 -12.61 -19.99
N THR A 11 -7.89 -13.62 -20.85
CA THR A 11 -6.63 -13.94 -21.54
C THR A 11 -6.22 -12.84 -22.54
N LYS A 12 -7.18 -12.00 -22.96
CA LYS A 12 -6.95 -10.88 -23.88
C LYS A 12 -6.69 -9.54 -23.17
N LEU A 13 -6.69 -9.51 -21.83
CA LEU A 13 -6.46 -8.31 -21.03
C LEU A 13 -5.00 -8.23 -20.56
N SER A 14 -4.38 -7.05 -20.63
CA SER A 14 -3.03 -6.81 -20.08
C SER A 14 -3.01 -7.16 -18.58
N PRO A 15 -1.98 -7.88 -18.08
CA PRO A 15 -1.85 -8.23 -16.67
C PRO A 15 -1.98 -7.04 -15.71
N MET A 16 -1.52 -5.86 -16.12
CA MET A 16 -1.54 -4.64 -15.30
C MET A 16 -2.96 -4.12 -15.03
N ILE A 17 -3.94 -4.43 -15.89
CA ILE A 17 -5.32 -3.90 -15.79
C ILE A 17 -6.41 -4.97 -15.74
N LYS A 18 -6.01 -6.24 -15.91
CA LYS A 18 -6.88 -7.42 -15.93
C LYS A 18 -7.81 -7.45 -14.71
N HIS A 19 -7.25 -7.31 -13.52
CA HIS A 19 -8.02 -7.37 -12.27
C HIS A 19 -9.04 -6.22 -12.17
N GLN A 20 -8.62 -5.01 -12.52
CA GLN A 20 -9.47 -3.83 -12.46
C GLN A 20 -10.65 -3.90 -13.44
N THR A 21 -10.41 -4.37 -14.66
CA THR A 21 -11.44 -4.48 -15.71
C THR A 21 -12.55 -5.46 -15.32
N ILE A 22 -12.20 -6.59 -14.69
CA ILE A 22 -13.17 -7.63 -14.31
C ILE A 22 -14.07 -7.14 -13.17
N LEU A 23 -13.52 -6.43 -12.19
CA LEU A 23 -14.30 -5.84 -11.09
C LEU A 23 -15.27 -4.78 -11.60
N GLN A 24 -14.81 -3.87 -12.48
CA GLN A 24 -15.67 -2.84 -13.06
C GLN A 24 -16.82 -3.45 -13.88
N THR A 25 -16.52 -4.49 -14.67
CA THR A 25 -17.54 -5.20 -15.46
C THR A 25 -18.66 -5.76 -14.59
N PHE A 26 -18.36 -6.18 -13.35
CA PHE A 26 -19.37 -6.68 -12.42
C PHE A 26 -20.20 -5.56 -11.77
N GLU A 27 -19.55 -4.45 -11.40
CA GLU A 27 -20.27 -3.30 -10.83
C GLU A 27 -21.33 -2.76 -11.82
N ASP A 28 -20.99 -2.74 -13.10
CA ASP A 28 -21.84 -2.21 -14.17
C ASP A 28 -23.02 -3.14 -14.57
N LEU A 29 -23.07 -4.38 -14.05
CA LEU A 29 -24.19 -5.31 -14.31
C LEU A 29 -25.48 -4.84 -13.63
N ALA A 30 -26.61 -5.04 -14.31
CA ALA A 30 -27.92 -4.96 -13.69
C ALA A 30 -28.17 -6.18 -12.78
N GLU A 31 -29.08 -6.05 -11.81
CA GLU A 31 -29.50 -7.20 -11.00
C GLU A 31 -30.20 -8.26 -11.86
N GLY A 32 -29.84 -9.53 -11.67
CA GLY A 32 -30.25 -10.68 -12.47
C GLY A 32 -29.44 -10.91 -13.74
N ASP A 33 -28.58 -9.96 -14.13
CA ASP A 33 -27.73 -10.09 -15.31
C ASP A 33 -26.41 -10.80 -14.98
N TYR A 34 -25.77 -11.39 -16.00
CA TYR A 34 -24.50 -12.10 -15.85
C TYR A 34 -23.54 -11.85 -17.01
N PHE A 35 -22.28 -12.18 -16.79
CA PHE A 35 -21.28 -12.40 -17.84
C PHE A 35 -20.51 -13.70 -17.59
N ILE A 36 -19.83 -14.20 -18.62
CA ILE A 36 -18.98 -15.39 -18.52
C ILE A 36 -17.52 -14.93 -18.57
N LEU A 37 -16.78 -15.12 -17.49
CA LEU A 37 -15.34 -14.90 -17.43
C LEU A 37 -14.62 -16.12 -18.03
N GLN A 38 -13.81 -15.90 -19.05
CA GLN A 38 -12.90 -16.91 -19.60
C GLN A 38 -11.45 -16.60 -19.20
N ASN A 39 -10.74 -17.58 -18.65
CA ASN A 39 -9.35 -17.45 -18.21
C ASN A 39 -8.52 -18.70 -18.57
N ASP A 40 -7.21 -18.54 -18.66
CA ASP A 40 -6.24 -19.61 -18.99
C ASP A 40 -5.78 -20.42 -17.74
N HIS A 41 -6.08 -19.92 -16.55
CA HIS A 41 -5.85 -20.59 -15.26
C HIS A 41 -7.08 -20.42 -14.34
N ASP A 42 -7.18 -21.22 -13.28
CA ASP A 42 -8.28 -21.12 -12.31
C ASP A 42 -8.28 -19.74 -11.64
N PRO A 43 -9.29 -18.89 -11.86
CA PRO A 43 -9.34 -17.55 -11.29
C PRO A 43 -9.81 -17.57 -9.82
N LYS A 44 -9.43 -18.61 -9.07
CA LYS A 44 -9.75 -18.75 -7.64
C LYS A 44 -9.26 -17.58 -6.78
N PRO A 45 -8.06 -16.99 -7.01
CA PRO A 45 -7.68 -15.75 -6.32
C PRO A 45 -8.65 -14.59 -6.58
N LEU A 46 -9.16 -14.49 -7.81
CA LEU A 46 -10.13 -13.48 -8.21
C LEU A 46 -11.52 -13.76 -7.62
N TYR A 47 -11.95 -15.02 -7.47
CA TYR A 47 -13.16 -15.38 -6.72
C TYR A 47 -13.11 -14.85 -5.29
N TYR A 48 -11.98 -15.02 -4.60
CA TYR A 48 -11.82 -14.50 -3.25
C TYR A 48 -11.84 -12.96 -3.22
N GLN A 49 -11.29 -12.31 -4.24
CA GLN A 49 -11.38 -10.87 -4.41
C GLN A 49 -12.83 -10.41 -4.67
N PHE A 50 -13.60 -11.12 -5.49
CA PHE A 50 -15.01 -10.83 -5.73
C PHE A 50 -15.87 -11.04 -4.48
N SER A 51 -15.66 -12.15 -3.77
CA SER A 51 -16.34 -12.43 -2.51
C SER A 51 -15.99 -11.38 -1.44
N SER A 52 -14.75 -10.89 -1.43
CA SER A 52 -14.29 -9.80 -0.57
C SER A 52 -14.97 -8.47 -0.85
N VAL A 53 -15.20 -8.15 -2.12
CA VAL A 53 -15.64 -6.80 -2.53
C VAL A 53 -17.17 -6.75 -2.64
N PHE A 54 -17.82 -7.82 -3.09
CA PHE A 54 -19.25 -7.85 -3.44
C PHE A 54 -20.09 -8.82 -2.59
N GLY A 55 -19.49 -9.60 -1.69
CA GLY A 55 -20.23 -10.48 -0.77
C GLY A 55 -21.14 -11.49 -1.48
N ASP A 56 -22.38 -11.65 -1.02
CA ASP A 56 -23.37 -12.60 -1.56
C ASP A 56 -24.18 -12.04 -2.75
N THR A 57 -23.82 -10.85 -3.25
CA THR A 57 -24.55 -10.19 -4.34
C THR A 57 -24.27 -10.80 -5.72
N PHE A 58 -23.55 -11.92 -5.78
CA PHE A 58 -23.29 -12.66 -7.01
C PHE A 58 -23.42 -14.18 -6.90
N THR A 59 -23.46 -14.86 -8.04
CA THR A 59 -23.12 -16.29 -8.15
C THR A 59 -21.81 -16.46 -8.91
N TRP A 60 -21.11 -17.55 -8.61
CA TRP A 60 -19.88 -17.92 -9.27
C TRP A 60 -19.97 -19.38 -9.71
N ASP A 61 -20.48 -19.58 -10.92
CA ASP A 61 -20.79 -20.90 -11.43
C ASP A 61 -19.77 -21.30 -12.49
N TYR A 62 -18.94 -22.30 -12.18
CA TYR A 62 -18.02 -22.86 -13.16
C TYR A 62 -18.81 -23.60 -14.25
N LEU A 63 -18.74 -23.08 -15.47
CA LEU A 63 -19.29 -23.72 -16.66
C LEU A 63 -18.31 -24.74 -17.27
N GLN A 64 -17.01 -24.44 -17.22
CA GLN A 64 -15.95 -25.33 -17.68
C GLN A 64 -14.72 -25.22 -16.77
N GLN A 65 -14.17 -26.38 -16.41
CA GLN A 65 -12.91 -26.51 -15.67
C GLN A 65 -11.99 -27.47 -16.44
N GLY A 66 -11.12 -26.92 -17.27
CA GLY A 66 -10.13 -27.67 -18.04
C GLY A 66 -8.70 -27.25 -17.71
N PRO A 67 -7.68 -28.01 -18.15
CA PRO A 67 -6.27 -27.72 -17.84
C PRO A 67 -5.73 -26.43 -18.47
N SER A 68 -6.47 -25.79 -19.38
CA SER A 68 -6.04 -24.58 -20.10
C SER A 68 -7.16 -23.58 -20.38
N ILE A 69 -8.41 -23.90 -20.01
CA ILE A 69 -9.57 -23.02 -20.19
C ILE A 69 -10.49 -23.20 -18.99
N PHE A 70 -10.77 -22.09 -18.32
CA PHE A 70 -11.76 -21.95 -17.27
C PHE A 70 -12.83 -20.96 -17.71
N GLN A 71 -14.10 -21.38 -17.66
CA GLN A 71 -15.24 -20.51 -17.93
C GLN A 71 -16.13 -20.43 -16.70
N ILE A 72 -16.37 -19.23 -16.21
CA ILE A 72 -17.12 -18.97 -14.99
C ILE A 72 -18.25 -18.00 -15.31
N LYS A 73 -19.49 -18.40 -15.07
CA LYS A 73 -20.63 -17.50 -15.09
C LYS A 73 -20.66 -16.72 -13.78
N ILE A 74 -20.63 -15.39 -13.89
CA ILE A 74 -20.73 -14.46 -12.77
C ILE A 74 -22.04 -13.68 -12.93
N GLU A 75 -23.04 -13.99 -12.11
CA GLU A 75 -24.38 -13.39 -12.15
C GLU A 75 -24.58 -12.48 -10.95
N LYS A 76 -25.16 -11.30 -11.14
CA LYS A 76 -25.49 -10.36 -10.04
C LYS A 76 -26.88 -10.67 -9.51
N LYS A 77 -27.05 -10.89 -8.21
CA LYS A 77 -28.34 -11.20 -7.57
C LYS A 77 -29.06 -9.92 -7.11
N GLY A 78 -30.39 -9.89 -7.23
CA GLY A 78 -31.24 -8.85 -6.64
C GLY A 78 -31.79 -9.25 -5.26
N LEU A 79 -31.82 -8.31 -4.31
CA LEU A 79 -32.16 -8.54 -2.90
C LEU A 79 -33.68 -8.50 -2.66
N GLY A 80 -34.30 -9.67 -2.45
CA GLY A 80 -35.63 -9.80 -1.86
C GLY A 80 -35.55 -10.12 -0.37
N ASN A 81 -36.40 -9.48 0.44
CA ASN A 81 -36.49 -9.57 1.91
C ASN A 81 -36.43 -11.02 2.45
N GLN A 82 -35.23 -11.43 2.87
CA GLN A 82 -34.99 -12.48 3.87
C GLN A 82 -34.07 -11.91 4.94
N GLU A 83 -34.17 -12.43 6.16
CA GLU A 83 -33.33 -12.00 7.29
C GLU A 83 -31.85 -12.03 6.89
N LYS A 84 -31.18 -10.87 6.96
CA LYS A 84 -29.76 -10.74 6.65
C LYS A 84 -28.97 -11.50 7.73
N VAL A 85 -28.34 -12.62 7.36
CA VAL A 85 -27.48 -13.41 8.26
C VAL A 85 -26.05 -13.37 7.74
N VAL A 86 -25.10 -13.00 8.60
CA VAL A 86 -23.66 -12.97 8.31
C VAL A 86 -22.98 -14.03 9.16
N ASP A 87 -22.52 -15.10 8.52
CA ASP A 87 -21.75 -16.15 9.19
C ASP A 87 -20.24 -15.84 9.11
N ALA A 88 -19.72 -15.24 10.17
CA ALA A 88 -18.32 -14.84 10.25
C ALA A 88 -17.35 -16.02 10.26
N THR A 89 -17.79 -17.25 10.53
CA THR A 89 -16.93 -18.45 10.46
C THR A 89 -16.58 -18.82 9.01
N LYS A 90 -17.43 -18.41 8.06
CA LYS A 90 -17.25 -18.66 6.63
C LYS A 90 -16.52 -17.55 5.89
N LEU A 91 -16.28 -16.41 6.56
CA LEU A 91 -15.56 -15.26 6.00
C LEU A 91 -14.05 -15.39 6.18
N ALA A 92 -13.29 -15.13 5.12
CA ALA A 92 -11.83 -15.09 5.20
C ALA A 92 -11.38 -13.97 6.18
N PRO A 93 -10.33 -14.20 6.99
CA PRO A 93 -9.95 -13.26 8.06
C PRO A 93 -9.71 -11.82 7.61
N ALA A 94 -9.16 -11.61 6.40
CA ALA A 94 -8.84 -10.29 5.87
C ALA A 94 -10.07 -9.42 5.56
N ILE A 95 -11.24 -10.04 5.35
CA ILE A 95 -12.45 -9.36 4.85
C ILE A 95 -13.58 -9.36 5.87
N LYS A 96 -13.48 -10.25 6.88
CA LYS A 96 -14.49 -10.50 7.91
C LYS A 96 -15.04 -9.21 8.53
N HIS A 97 -14.18 -8.31 8.99
CA HIS A 97 -14.63 -7.06 9.63
C HIS A 97 -15.21 -6.07 8.63
N GLN A 98 -14.62 -5.96 7.44
CA GLN A 98 -15.12 -5.09 6.37
C GLN A 98 -16.54 -5.50 5.95
N THR A 99 -16.79 -6.79 5.75
CA THR A 99 -18.12 -7.32 5.38
C THR A 99 -19.15 -7.03 6.46
N ILE A 100 -18.82 -7.22 7.74
CA ILE A 100 -19.79 -7.02 8.84
C ILE A 100 -20.12 -5.54 9.01
N PHE A 101 -19.15 -4.63 8.89
CA PHE A 101 -19.41 -3.19 8.97
C PHE A 101 -20.13 -2.65 7.75
N GLN A 102 -19.81 -3.12 6.54
CA GLN A 102 -20.55 -2.74 5.35
C GLN A 102 -22.01 -3.21 5.45
N THR A 103 -22.24 -4.44 5.95
CA THR A 103 -23.59 -4.95 6.20
C THR A 103 -24.38 -4.04 7.15
N TYR A 104 -23.72 -3.48 8.17
CA TYR A 104 -24.32 -2.50 9.08
C TYR A 104 -24.59 -1.13 8.42
N GLU A 105 -23.67 -0.61 7.60
CA GLU A 105 -23.88 0.64 6.86
C GLU A 105 -25.10 0.55 5.93
N ASP A 106 -25.28 -0.61 5.29
CA ASP A 106 -26.34 -0.90 4.34
C ASP A 106 -27.70 -1.20 5.00
N LEU A 107 -27.78 -1.20 6.33
CA LEU A 107 -29.05 -1.25 7.06
C LEU A 107 -29.77 0.10 7.03
N ALA A 108 -31.07 0.08 6.79
CA ALA A 108 -31.94 1.20 7.12
C ALA A 108 -32.16 1.28 8.64
N GLU A 109 -32.62 2.43 9.12
CA GLU A 109 -32.92 2.65 10.54
C GLU A 109 -34.00 1.66 11.04
N GLY A 110 -33.73 0.98 12.15
CA GLY A 110 -34.59 -0.08 12.69
C GLY A 110 -34.40 -1.46 12.05
N GLU A 111 -33.62 -1.57 10.96
CA GLU A 111 -33.25 -2.87 10.40
C GLU A 111 -32.12 -3.52 11.20
N TYR A 112 -32.00 -4.85 11.06
CA TYR A 112 -30.99 -5.66 11.73
C TYR A 112 -30.42 -6.72 10.80
N PHE A 113 -29.24 -7.23 11.18
CA PHE A 113 -28.72 -8.51 10.67
C PHE A 113 -28.29 -9.39 11.85
N ILE A 114 -28.17 -10.69 11.61
CA ILE A 114 -27.70 -11.68 12.59
C ILE A 114 -26.27 -12.06 12.26
N LEU A 115 -25.36 -11.88 13.21
CA LEU A 115 -23.97 -12.31 13.13
C LEU A 115 -23.82 -13.67 13.81
N GLN A 116 -23.34 -14.67 13.08
CA GLN A 116 -22.97 -15.98 13.61
C GLN A 116 -21.45 -16.10 13.68
N ASN A 117 -20.90 -16.58 14.80
CA ASN A 117 -19.46 -16.76 14.96
C ASN A 117 -19.15 -17.96 15.86
N ASP A 118 -17.97 -18.57 15.67
CA ASP A 118 -17.48 -19.73 16.45
C ASP A 118 -16.83 -19.32 17.79
N HIS A 119 -16.71 -18.02 18.03
CA HIS A 119 -16.25 -17.42 19.28
C HIS A 119 -16.98 -16.10 19.53
N ASP A 120 -16.94 -15.59 20.77
CA ASP A 120 -17.60 -14.34 21.14
C ASP A 120 -17.01 -13.17 20.31
N PRO A 121 -17.79 -12.50 19.44
CA PRO A 121 -17.30 -11.42 18.61
C PRO A 121 -17.25 -10.07 19.35
N LYS A 122 -17.04 -10.05 20.67
CA LYS A 122 -16.76 -8.83 21.47
C LYS A 122 -15.77 -7.84 20.84
N PRO A 123 -14.63 -8.25 20.24
CA PRO A 123 -13.74 -7.29 19.56
C PRO A 123 -14.44 -6.51 18.44
N LEU A 124 -15.37 -7.16 17.74
CA LEU A 124 -16.15 -6.55 16.69
C LEU A 124 -17.21 -5.59 17.25
N TYR A 125 -17.81 -5.90 18.40
CA TYR A 125 -18.70 -4.99 19.13
C TYR A 125 -17.98 -3.68 19.44
N TYR A 126 -16.79 -3.74 20.05
CA TYR A 126 -16.07 -2.53 20.43
C TYR A 126 -15.58 -1.74 19.20
N GLN A 127 -15.18 -2.43 18.14
CA GLN A 127 -14.77 -1.78 16.90
C GLN A 127 -15.96 -1.05 16.23
N LEU A 128 -17.15 -1.66 16.20
CA LEU A 128 -18.36 -1.00 15.71
C LEU A 128 -18.78 0.17 16.63
N SER A 129 -18.67 0.00 17.95
CA SER A 129 -18.96 1.03 18.96
C SER A 129 -18.02 2.24 18.83
N SER A 130 -16.74 2.04 18.56
CA SER A 130 -15.78 3.13 18.33
C SER A 130 -16.09 3.92 17.07
N MET A 131 -16.50 3.23 16.00
CA MET A 131 -16.80 3.86 14.71
C MET A 131 -18.18 4.54 14.67
N LYS A 132 -19.15 4.04 15.43
CA LYS A 132 -20.56 4.38 15.28
C LYS A 132 -21.23 4.85 16.57
N GLY A 133 -20.53 4.86 17.71
CA GLY A 133 -21.06 5.26 19.00
C GLY A 133 -22.31 4.46 19.38
N ASP A 134 -23.30 5.15 19.92
CA ASP A 134 -24.55 4.56 20.43
C ASP A 134 -25.61 4.27 19.35
N THR A 135 -25.24 4.33 18.07
CA THR A 135 -26.18 4.21 16.94
C THR A 135 -26.67 2.79 16.67
N PHE A 136 -26.38 1.80 17.53
CA PHE A 136 -26.88 0.43 17.39
C PHE A 136 -27.24 -0.25 18.71
N THR A 137 -27.83 -1.45 18.61
CA THR A 137 -27.94 -2.42 19.72
C THR A 137 -27.17 -3.68 19.38
N TRP A 138 -26.63 -4.31 20.42
CA TRP A 138 -25.95 -5.59 20.34
C TRP A 138 -26.62 -6.59 21.28
N GLU A 139 -27.40 -7.51 20.72
CA GLU A 139 -28.18 -8.48 21.49
C GLU A 139 -27.67 -9.90 21.22
N TYR A 140 -27.24 -10.61 22.26
CA TYR A 140 -26.90 -12.03 22.14
C TYR A 140 -28.18 -12.85 22.06
N LEU A 141 -28.44 -13.45 20.90
CA LEU A 141 -29.52 -14.43 20.72
C LEU A 141 -29.08 -15.81 21.24
N GLN A 142 -27.80 -16.14 21.07
CA GLN A 142 -27.18 -17.35 21.62
C GLN A 142 -25.77 -17.05 22.11
N ASN A 143 -25.46 -17.48 23.34
CA ASN A 143 -24.17 -17.27 24.01
C ASN A 143 -23.67 -18.61 24.56
N GLY A 144 -22.94 -19.36 23.74
CA GLY A 144 -22.42 -20.68 24.09
C GLY A 144 -20.93 -20.82 23.73
N PRO A 145 -20.18 -21.72 24.39
CA PRO A 145 -18.71 -21.72 24.34
C PRO A 145 -18.08 -21.98 22.96
N THR A 146 -18.87 -22.47 22.00
CA THR A 146 -18.42 -22.81 20.63
C THR A 146 -19.29 -22.21 19.53
N PHE A 147 -20.33 -21.45 19.88
CA PHE A 147 -21.24 -20.86 18.89
C PHE A 147 -22.00 -19.67 19.49
N TYR A 148 -21.93 -18.54 18.78
CA TYR A 148 -22.52 -17.28 19.18
C TYR A 148 -23.39 -16.73 18.06
N GLU A 149 -24.59 -16.28 18.41
CA GLU A 149 -25.49 -15.54 17.52
C GLU A 149 -25.82 -14.19 18.13
N ILE A 150 -25.59 -13.13 17.35
CA ILE A 150 -25.75 -11.76 17.80
C ILE A 150 -26.63 -11.03 16.81
N LYS A 151 -27.70 -10.42 17.30
CA LYS A 151 -28.52 -9.49 16.53
C LYS A 151 -27.98 -8.07 16.68
N ILE A 152 -27.65 -7.46 15.54
CA ILE A 152 -27.12 -6.09 15.49
C ILE A 152 -28.16 -5.23 14.78
N THR A 153 -28.77 -4.29 15.51
CA THR A 153 -29.86 -3.44 14.99
C THR A 153 -29.40 -1.99 14.95
N LYS A 154 -29.67 -1.28 13.85
CA LYS A 154 -29.31 0.14 13.69
C LYS A 154 -30.38 1.04 14.33
N LYS A 155 -29.98 1.89 15.27
CA LYS A 155 -30.82 2.91 15.94
C LYS A 155 -30.79 4.23 15.17
N GLY A 156 -31.86 5.01 15.29
CA GLY A 156 -31.89 6.42 14.87
C GLY A 156 -31.28 7.37 15.89
N ASP A 157 -30.83 8.53 15.41
CA ASP A 157 -30.26 9.60 16.23
C ASP A 157 -31.34 10.22 17.13
N THR A 158 -31.41 9.76 18.39
CA THR A 158 -31.93 10.59 19.49
C THR A 158 -31.27 10.14 20.81
N PRO A 159 -30.71 11.05 21.62
CA PRO A 159 -29.98 10.67 22.82
C PRO A 159 -30.94 10.37 23.99
N THR A 160 -30.74 9.24 24.65
CA THR A 160 -31.32 8.98 25.99
C THR A 160 -30.28 8.33 26.90
N THR A 161 -29.89 9.14 27.89
CA THR A 161 -29.45 8.90 29.28
C THR A 161 -29.08 7.50 29.77
N GLU A 162 -27.91 7.49 30.43
CA GLU A 162 -27.22 6.49 31.25
C GLU A 162 -28.08 5.67 32.23
N GLU A 163 -27.60 4.46 32.56
CA GLU A 163 -27.59 3.92 33.93
C GLU A 163 -26.28 3.17 34.23
N GLU A 164 -25.63 3.53 35.34
CA GLU A 164 -24.45 2.91 35.94
C GLU A 164 -24.78 1.60 36.68
N THR A 165 -23.86 0.62 36.63
CA THR A 165 -23.60 -0.27 37.78
C THR A 165 -22.11 -0.57 37.90
N SER A 166 -21.55 -0.34 39.08
CA SER A 166 -20.14 -0.56 39.43
C SER A 166 -19.83 -2.04 39.67
N ASP A 167 -19.19 -2.69 38.70
CA ASP A 167 -18.30 -3.82 38.96
C ASP A 167 -16.90 -3.43 38.45
N GLU A 168 -15.87 -3.62 39.27
CA GLU A 168 -14.47 -3.39 38.85
C GLU A 168 -14.19 -4.36 37.69
N LEU A 169 -13.99 -3.83 36.49
CA LEU A 169 -13.92 -4.61 35.24
C LEU A 169 -12.82 -5.69 35.34
N VAL A 170 -13.19 -6.95 35.11
CA VAL A 170 -12.25 -8.09 35.13
C VAL A 170 -12.12 -8.67 33.72
N VAL A 171 -10.88 -8.84 33.26
CA VAL A 171 -10.52 -9.40 31.95
C VAL A 171 -9.77 -10.72 32.15
N ASP A 172 -10.40 -11.83 31.81
CA ASP A 172 -9.82 -13.18 31.87
C ASP A 172 -9.11 -13.54 30.56
N ALA A 173 -7.81 -13.30 30.49
CA ALA A 173 -7.00 -13.49 29.29
C ALA A 173 -6.96 -14.93 28.75
N PRO A 174 -6.97 -16.02 29.55
CA PRO A 174 -6.97 -17.39 29.02
C PRO A 174 -8.24 -17.71 28.23
N LEU A 175 -9.34 -17.03 28.53
CA LEU A 175 -10.61 -17.17 27.82
C LEU A 175 -10.64 -16.40 26.49
N LEU A 176 -9.61 -15.59 26.22
CA LEU A 176 -9.47 -14.84 24.98
C LEU A 176 -8.65 -15.62 23.96
N HIS A 177 -9.14 -15.65 22.72
CA HIS A 177 -8.43 -16.30 21.63
C HIS A 177 -7.05 -15.65 21.41
N PRO A 178 -5.95 -16.42 21.26
CA PRO A 178 -4.58 -15.90 21.30
C PRO A 178 -4.29 -14.75 20.33
N SER A 179 -4.95 -14.73 19.16
CA SER A 179 -4.77 -13.71 18.13
C SER A 179 -5.37 -12.34 18.46
N ILE A 180 -6.37 -12.28 19.34
CA ILE A 180 -7.10 -11.03 19.69
C ILE A 180 -6.89 -10.64 21.15
N LYS A 181 -6.36 -11.54 21.97
CA LYS A 181 -6.12 -11.37 23.40
C LYS A 181 -5.43 -10.04 23.71
N HIS A 182 -4.31 -9.76 23.05
CA HIS A 182 -3.55 -8.54 23.28
C HIS A 182 -4.33 -7.30 22.87
N GLN A 183 -4.95 -7.32 21.68
CA GLN A 183 -5.72 -6.20 21.15
C GLN A 183 -6.90 -5.82 22.07
N MET A 184 -7.63 -6.79 22.60
CA MET A 184 -8.74 -6.54 23.52
C MET A 184 -8.27 -5.90 24.84
N ILE A 185 -7.16 -6.38 25.41
CA ILE A 185 -6.64 -5.85 26.68
C ILE A 185 -6.13 -4.42 26.49
N ILE A 186 -5.52 -4.12 25.34
CA ILE A 186 -5.09 -2.77 24.98
C ILE A 186 -6.31 -1.85 24.80
N GLN A 187 -7.35 -2.29 24.09
CA GLN A 187 -8.58 -1.53 23.90
C GLN A 187 -9.30 -1.26 25.23
N THR A 188 -9.37 -2.27 26.11
CA THR A 188 -9.92 -2.12 27.46
C THR A 188 -9.20 -1.02 28.24
N PHE A 189 -7.88 -0.91 28.07
CA PHE A 189 -7.09 0.15 28.66
C PHE A 189 -7.35 1.53 28.02
N GLU A 190 -7.54 1.60 26.69
CA GLU A 190 -7.85 2.84 25.98
C GLU A 190 -9.18 3.45 26.43
N GLU A 191 -10.21 2.61 26.56
CA GLU A 191 -11.57 2.99 26.95
C GLU A 191 -11.71 3.30 28.45
N LEU A 192 -10.70 2.95 29.25
CA LEU A 192 -10.66 3.24 30.67
C LEU A 192 -10.59 4.76 30.92
N GLU A 193 -11.43 5.28 31.82
CA GLU A 193 -11.33 6.67 32.24
C GLU A 193 -10.06 6.91 33.09
N GLU A 194 -9.56 8.14 33.09
CA GLU A 194 -8.36 8.50 33.86
C GLU A 194 -8.55 8.29 35.37
N GLY A 195 -7.65 7.53 35.98
CA GLY A 195 -7.69 7.14 37.40
C GLY A 195 -8.54 5.91 37.69
N LYS A 196 -9.17 5.27 36.69
CA LYS A 196 -9.87 3.99 36.84
C LYS A 196 -8.91 2.82 36.56
N SER A 197 -9.31 1.63 37.00
CA SER A 197 -8.53 0.39 36.87
C SER A 197 -9.40 -0.78 36.42
N PHE A 198 -8.77 -1.77 35.80
CA PHE A 198 -9.35 -3.09 35.56
C PHE A 198 -8.36 -4.19 36.01
N ILE A 199 -8.88 -5.40 36.26
CA ILE A 199 -8.09 -6.55 36.69
C ILE A 199 -7.91 -7.50 35.51
N LEU A 200 -6.66 -7.77 35.15
CA LEU A 200 -6.27 -8.78 34.18
C LEU A 200 -5.91 -10.09 34.90
N ARG A 201 -6.57 -11.18 34.52
CA ARG A 201 -6.24 -12.54 34.96
C ARG A 201 -5.57 -13.30 33.82
N ASN A 202 -4.46 -13.98 34.08
CA ASN A 202 -3.77 -14.78 33.09
C ASN A 202 -3.19 -16.07 33.69
N ASP A 203 -3.07 -17.11 32.87
CA ASP A 203 -2.54 -18.43 33.24
C ASP A 203 -0.99 -18.48 33.21
N HIS A 204 -0.34 -17.38 32.84
CA HIS A 204 1.10 -17.18 32.88
C HIS A 204 1.43 -15.69 33.09
N ASP A 205 2.66 -15.37 33.43
CA ASP A 205 3.12 -13.99 33.62
C ASP A 205 2.94 -13.18 32.32
N PRO A 206 2.07 -12.14 32.27
CA PRO A 206 1.80 -11.36 31.08
C PRO A 206 2.84 -10.25 30.82
N LYS A 207 4.10 -10.42 31.25
CA LYS A 207 5.23 -9.53 30.90
C LYS A 207 5.28 -9.11 29.42
N PRO A 208 5.10 -9.99 28.41
CA PRO A 208 5.09 -9.58 27.01
C PRO A 208 3.99 -8.57 26.67
N LEU A 209 2.81 -8.75 27.24
CA LEU A 209 1.68 -7.83 27.09
C LEU A 209 1.95 -6.50 27.80
N LYS A 210 2.60 -6.52 28.97
CA LYS A 210 3.05 -5.29 29.64
C LYS A 210 3.96 -4.47 28.73
N TYR A 211 4.99 -5.09 28.15
CA TYR A 211 5.90 -4.41 27.21
C TYR A 211 5.18 -3.93 25.94
N GLN A 212 4.19 -4.68 25.46
CA GLN A 212 3.37 -4.27 24.32
C GLN A 212 2.49 -3.05 24.66
N LEU A 213 1.87 -3.03 25.84
CA LEU A 213 1.07 -1.89 26.30
C LEU A 213 1.96 -0.66 26.53
N GLU A 214 3.15 -0.83 27.13
CA GLU A 214 4.17 0.22 27.26
C GLU A 214 4.62 0.76 25.89
N SER A 215 4.78 -0.12 24.88
CA SER A 215 5.15 0.29 23.52
C SER A 215 4.06 1.03 22.76
N LEU A 216 2.78 0.76 23.05
CA LEU A 216 1.65 1.34 22.33
C LEU A 216 1.10 2.61 22.99
N LYS A 217 1.25 2.71 24.32
CA LYS A 217 0.62 3.74 25.15
C LYS A 217 1.61 4.51 26.03
N GLY A 218 2.89 4.18 25.99
CA GLY A 218 3.87 4.77 26.90
C GLY A 218 3.62 4.37 28.36
N ASN A 219 4.12 5.17 29.30
CA ASN A 219 4.05 4.88 30.75
C ASN A 219 2.82 5.52 31.44
N ILE A 220 1.71 5.65 30.71
CA ILE A 220 0.47 6.29 31.19
C ILE A 220 -0.39 5.38 32.08
N PHE A 221 0.18 4.27 32.57
CA PHE A 221 -0.51 3.33 33.44
C PHE A 221 0.38 2.77 34.54
N ASP A 222 -0.25 2.27 35.59
CA ASP A 222 0.39 1.46 36.63
C ASP A 222 0.03 0.00 36.46
N TRP A 223 1.03 -0.86 36.66
CA TRP A 223 0.93 -2.32 36.54
C TRP A 223 1.29 -2.95 37.87
N VAL A 224 0.27 -3.37 38.62
CA VAL A 224 0.43 -3.90 39.99
C VAL A 224 -0.01 -5.36 40.01
N TYR A 225 0.90 -6.26 40.39
CA TYR A 225 0.54 -7.65 40.65
C TYR A 225 -0.26 -7.75 41.95
N LEU A 226 -1.49 -8.25 41.85
CA LEU A 226 -2.33 -8.59 42.99
C LEU A 226 -2.07 -10.03 43.44
N GLN A 227 -1.76 -10.91 42.50
CA GLN A 227 -1.38 -12.30 42.76
C GLN A 227 -0.32 -12.76 41.74
N GLU A 228 0.78 -13.32 42.25
CA GLU A 228 1.82 -14.00 41.47
C GLU A 228 1.93 -15.46 41.92
N GLY A 229 1.34 -16.38 41.16
CA GLY A 229 1.41 -17.82 41.42
C GLY A 229 1.65 -18.59 40.12
N PRO A 230 2.13 -19.85 40.18
CA PRO A 230 2.57 -20.58 39.00
C PRO A 230 1.45 -20.89 38.00
N GLU A 231 0.19 -20.87 38.44
CA GLU A 231 -0.98 -21.23 37.62
C GLU A 231 -1.97 -20.06 37.40
N LEU A 232 -1.80 -18.94 38.13
CA LEU A 232 -2.68 -17.77 38.02
C LEU A 232 -1.94 -16.49 38.40
N PHE A 233 -2.00 -15.53 37.50
CA PHE A 233 -1.52 -14.16 37.67
C PHE A 233 -2.70 -13.21 37.62
N GLU A 234 -2.86 -12.38 38.66
CA GLU A 234 -3.84 -11.30 38.68
C GLU A 234 -3.10 -9.96 38.73
N ILE A 235 -3.40 -9.08 37.78
CA ILE A 235 -2.73 -7.79 37.61
C ILE A 235 -3.79 -6.70 37.58
N ARG A 236 -3.63 -5.69 38.43
CA ARG A 236 -4.39 -4.43 38.29
C ARG A 236 -3.66 -3.49 37.36
N ILE A 237 -4.36 -3.06 36.32
CA ILE A 237 -3.88 -2.06 35.35
C ILE A 237 -4.68 -0.79 35.59
N THR A 238 -4.01 0.31 35.94
CA THR A 238 -4.65 1.60 36.27
C THR A 238 -4.19 2.67 35.31
N LYS A 239 -5.12 3.41 34.68
CA LYS A 239 -4.76 4.54 33.81
C LYS A 239 -4.46 5.77 34.65
N LYS A 240 -3.29 6.39 34.46
CA LYS A 240 -2.86 7.58 35.22
C LYS A 240 -3.66 8.80 34.78
N LYS A 241 -3.82 9.79 35.66
CA LYS A 241 -4.41 11.09 35.33
C LYS A 241 -3.43 11.97 34.56
N ALA A 242 -3.90 12.65 33.52
CA ALA A 242 -3.07 13.53 32.71
C ALA A 242 -2.53 14.69 33.57
N GLY A 243 -1.22 14.70 33.80
CA GLY A 243 -0.51 15.65 34.66
C GLY A 243 0.62 15.05 35.48
N GLU A 244 0.66 13.72 35.62
CA GLU A 244 1.79 13.03 36.24
C GLU A 244 2.73 12.42 35.19
N ASN A 245 3.82 13.16 34.97
CA ASN A 245 5.08 12.83 34.30
C ASN A 245 5.21 12.96 32.79
N SER A 246 5.84 14.08 32.44
CA SER A 246 6.86 14.29 31.41
C SER A 246 7.90 13.16 31.28
N ASN A 247 7.58 12.09 30.56
CA ASN A 247 8.60 11.20 30.00
C ASN A 247 8.31 10.96 28.51
N GLU A 248 9.28 11.31 27.67
CA GLU A 248 9.22 11.17 26.21
C GLU A 248 9.05 9.67 25.84
N GLU A 249 7.93 9.31 25.19
CA GLU A 249 7.56 7.92 24.87
C GLU A 249 8.40 7.34 23.72
N ILE A 250 8.73 6.04 23.72
CA ILE A 250 9.56 5.38 22.68
C ILE A 250 8.72 4.40 21.85
N LEU A 251 8.66 4.59 20.53
CA LEU A 251 8.08 3.69 19.52
C LEU A 251 9.17 2.90 18.79
N ASP A 252 9.21 1.58 18.98
CA ASP A 252 10.20 0.69 18.36
C ASP A 252 9.71 0.08 17.03
N ALA A 253 10.17 0.66 15.91
CA ALA A 253 9.82 0.25 14.56
C ALA A 253 10.48 -1.06 14.12
N THR A 254 11.48 -1.59 14.82
CA THR A 254 12.10 -2.89 14.49
C THR A 254 11.15 -4.06 14.75
N LYS A 255 10.17 -3.84 15.63
CA LYS A 255 9.15 -4.83 16.00
C LYS A 255 7.93 -4.80 15.07
N LEU A 256 7.87 -3.87 14.11
CA LEU A 256 6.76 -3.70 13.19
C LEU A 256 7.07 -4.35 11.83
N SER A 257 6.08 -5.05 11.24
CA SER A 257 6.22 -5.61 9.90
C SER A 257 6.27 -4.49 8.83
N PRO A 258 7.00 -4.67 7.71
CA PRO A 258 7.15 -3.63 6.70
C PRO A 258 5.84 -3.02 6.19
N ALA A 259 4.78 -3.84 6.07
CA ALA A 259 3.47 -3.44 5.56
C ALA A 259 2.71 -2.47 6.47
N ILE A 260 2.91 -2.53 7.80
CA ILE A 260 2.19 -1.66 8.77
C ILE A 260 3.09 -0.60 9.40
N LYS A 261 4.41 -0.75 9.29
CA LYS A 261 5.42 0.12 9.90
C LYS A 261 5.16 1.59 9.60
N HIS A 262 5.04 1.96 8.33
CA HIS A 262 4.83 3.35 7.90
C HIS A 262 3.48 3.90 8.37
N LYS A 263 2.41 3.12 8.24
CA LYS A 263 1.07 3.50 8.68
C LYS A 263 1.03 3.80 10.18
N THR A 264 1.61 2.91 10.98
CA THR A 264 1.64 3.03 12.45
C THR A 264 2.34 4.32 12.88
N ILE A 265 3.52 4.61 12.32
CA ILE A 265 4.29 5.78 12.75
C ILE A 265 3.61 7.10 12.35
N ILE A 266 2.90 7.12 11.21
CA ILE A 266 2.11 8.28 10.79
C ILE A 266 0.89 8.48 11.70
N GLU A 267 0.18 7.39 12.05
CA GLU A 267 -0.94 7.45 12.99
C GLU A 267 -0.49 7.90 14.39
N THR A 268 0.66 7.42 14.87
CA THR A 268 1.27 7.90 16.12
C THR A 268 1.51 9.41 16.07
N PHE A 269 2.06 9.92 14.96
CA PHE A 269 2.26 11.37 14.79
C PHE A 269 0.94 12.15 14.74
N ASP A 270 -0.07 11.65 14.02
CA ASP A 270 -1.37 12.32 13.88
C ASP A 270 -2.10 12.47 15.21
N ASN A 271 -1.93 11.48 16.10
CA ASN A 271 -2.52 11.46 17.44
C ASN A 271 -1.79 12.35 18.47
N LEU A 272 -0.59 12.85 18.19
CA LEU A 272 0.09 13.80 19.09
C LEU A 272 -0.70 15.09 19.23
N LYS A 273 -0.75 15.66 20.44
CA LYS A 273 -1.16 17.05 20.65
C LYS A 273 -0.01 17.99 20.28
N GLU A 274 -0.34 19.27 20.10
CA GLU A 274 0.65 20.30 19.87
C GLU A 274 1.64 20.39 21.04
N GLY A 275 2.94 20.31 20.73
CA GLY A 275 4.03 20.30 21.71
C GLY A 275 4.45 18.91 22.22
N GLU A 276 3.68 17.87 21.91
CA GLU A 276 4.02 16.49 22.29
C GLU A 276 5.05 15.87 21.34
N SER A 277 5.84 14.93 21.86
CA SER A 277 6.83 14.20 21.09
C SER A 277 6.89 12.72 21.46
N PHE A 278 7.35 11.90 20.52
CA PHE A 278 7.75 10.51 20.77
C PHE A 278 9.12 10.24 20.13
N ILE A 279 9.79 9.19 20.57
CA ILE A 279 11.10 8.73 20.10
C ILE A 279 10.89 7.49 19.24
N LEU A 280 11.19 7.57 17.95
CA LEU A 280 11.22 6.44 17.03
C LEU A 280 12.56 5.70 17.14
N HIS A 281 12.53 4.44 17.51
CA HIS A 281 13.67 3.52 17.46
C HIS A 281 13.58 2.65 16.20
N ASN A 282 14.64 2.59 15.39
CA ASN A 282 14.67 1.83 14.14
C ASN A 282 16.06 1.20 13.90
N ASP A 283 16.10 0.11 13.13
CA ASP A 283 17.31 -0.66 12.79
C ASP A 283 18.09 -0.07 11.59
N HIS A 284 17.50 0.91 10.90
CA HIS A 284 18.10 1.69 9.82
C HIS A 284 17.64 3.15 9.91
N ASP A 285 18.30 4.06 9.20
CA ASP A 285 17.90 5.47 9.17
C ASP A 285 16.51 5.62 8.53
N PRO A 286 15.45 6.04 9.26
CA PRO A 286 14.10 6.12 8.74
C PRO A 286 13.87 7.38 7.90
N LYS A 287 14.83 7.73 7.02
CA LYS A 287 14.70 8.83 6.06
C LYS A 287 13.47 8.72 5.16
N PRO A 288 13.10 7.54 4.59
CA PRO A 288 11.87 7.43 3.78
C PRO A 288 10.63 7.94 4.52
N LEU A 289 10.56 7.63 5.81
CA LEU A 289 9.45 8.01 6.67
C LEU A 289 9.46 9.50 7.03
N TYR A 290 10.63 10.06 7.35
CA TYR A 290 10.80 11.51 7.50
C TYR A 290 10.27 12.23 6.25
N TYR A 291 10.65 11.72 5.08
CA TYR A 291 10.25 12.26 3.79
C TYR A 291 8.76 12.12 3.51
N GLN A 292 8.14 11.01 3.89
CA GLN A 292 6.69 10.80 3.79
C GLN A 292 5.91 11.76 4.71
N LEU A 293 6.33 11.92 5.97
CA LEU A 293 5.73 12.87 6.90
C LEU A 293 5.92 14.32 6.45
N SER A 294 7.10 14.68 5.94
CA SER A 294 7.38 16.03 5.42
C SER A 294 6.50 16.37 4.21
N ALA A 295 6.29 15.43 3.29
CA ALA A 295 5.43 15.61 2.11
C ALA A 295 3.94 15.73 2.47
N THR A 296 3.47 14.95 3.44
CA THR A 296 2.05 14.91 3.82
C THR A 296 1.65 15.96 4.86
N LYS A 297 2.53 16.29 5.81
CA LYS A 297 2.25 17.14 6.98
C LYS A 297 2.95 18.50 6.93
N GLY A 298 4.02 18.63 6.14
CA GLY A 298 4.71 19.90 5.98
C GLY A 298 5.60 20.28 7.16
N ASP A 299 5.43 21.49 7.73
CA ASP A 299 6.37 22.09 8.71
C ASP A 299 5.81 21.98 10.14
N THR A 300 4.89 21.04 10.34
CA THR A 300 4.13 20.86 11.59
C THR A 300 4.89 20.03 12.62
N PHE A 301 6.16 19.67 12.37
CA PHE A 301 6.93 18.81 13.26
C PHE A 301 8.44 19.12 13.29
N THR A 302 9.13 18.69 14.34
CA THR A 302 10.60 18.59 14.41
C THR A 302 11.05 17.14 14.34
N TRP A 303 12.28 16.92 13.90
CA TRP A 303 12.89 15.61 13.70
C TRP A 303 14.32 15.65 14.22
N ASP A 304 14.52 15.19 15.45
CA ASP A 304 15.74 15.37 16.21
C ASP A 304 16.40 14.01 16.45
N TYR A 305 17.56 13.76 15.85
CA TYR A 305 18.31 12.52 16.09
C TYR A 305 18.87 12.53 17.52
N LEU A 306 18.45 11.56 18.32
CA LEU A 306 18.99 11.28 19.66
C LEU A 306 20.17 10.33 19.58
N GLN A 307 20.11 9.34 18.68
CA GLN A 307 21.20 8.41 18.39
C GLN A 307 21.27 8.11 16.90
N GLN A 308 22.48 8.16 16.34
CA GLN A 308 22.76 7.83 14.94
C GLN A 308 23.94 6.86 14.88
N GLY A 309 23.64 5.57 14.93
CA GLY A 309 24.62 4.49 14.84
C GLY A 309 24.40 3.60 13.60
N PRO A 310 25.33 2.68 13.28
CA PRO A 310 25.24 1.85 12.07
C PRO A 310 24.08 0.83 12.08
N SER A 311 23.48 0.56 13.24
CA SER A 311 22.39 -0.42 13.40
C SER A 311 21.29 0.02 14.38
N VAL A 312 21.38 1.24 14.92
CA VAL A 312 20.42 1.81 15.86
C VAL A 312 20.25 3.29 15.56
N PHE A 313 19.02 3.67 15.26
CA PHE A 313 18.61 5.04 15.03
C PHE A 313 17.49 5.39 16.00
N GLU A 314 17.69 6.44 16.80
CA GLU A 314 16.67 6.98 17.69
C GLU A 314 16.39 8.43 17.30
N ILE A 315 15.13 8.71 16.97
CA ILE A 315 14.69 10.01 16.46
C ILE A 315 13.53 10.50 17.30
N ARG A 316 13.66 11.68 17.91
CA ARG A 316 12.53 12.38 18.51
C ARG A 316 11.74 13.12 17.43
N ILE A 317 10.44 12.84 17.35
CA ILE A 317 9.49 13.49 16.45
C ILE A 317 8.53 14.31 17.31
N THR A 318 8.56 15.63 17.17
CA THR A 318 7.73 16.55 17.97
C THR A 318 6.72 17.27 17.11
N LYS A 319 5.44 17.34 17.49
CA LYS A 319 4.44 18.15 16.79
C LYS A 319 4.54 19.61 17.24
N LYS A 320 4.75 20.55 16.32
CA LYS A 320 4.91 21.98 16.67
C LYS A 320 3.57 22.58 17.09
N SER A 321 3.60 23.45 18.11
CA SER A 321 2.44 24.29 18.46
C SER A 321 2.27 25.44 17.47
N ASN A 322 1.03 25.67 17.05
CA ASN A 322 0.69 26.71 16.08
C ASN A 322 0.49 28.07 16.80
N THR A 323 1.47 28.47 17.61
CA THR A 323 1.51 29.81 18.21
C THR A 323 2.60 30.62 17.54
N ASN A 324 2.20 31.67 16.83
CA ASN A 324 3.07 32.72 16.32
C ASN A 324 3.87 33.35 17.46
N THR A 325 5.08 32.84 17.71
CA THR A 325 6.13 33.58 18.43
C THR A 325 7.49 33.24 17.85
N ASN A 326 8.07 34.22 17.16
CA ASN A 326 9.50 34.32 16.94
C ASN A 326 10.23 34.26 18.29
N THR A 327 10.91 33.15 18.58
CA THR A 327 12.10 33.15 19.45
C THR A 327 13.06 32.07 19.00
N ALA A 328 14.28 32.50 18.66
CA ALA A 328 15.40 31.66 18.29
C ALA A 328 16.10 31.07 19.52
N SER A 329 16.42 29.78 19.48
CA SER A 329 17.60 29.09 20.06
C SER A 329 17.35 27.58 19.90
N SER A 330 18.29 26.64 19.70
CA SER A 330 19.61 26.55 19.09
C SER A 330 20.04 25.08 19.17
N ALA A 331 20.68 24.56 18.12
CA ALA A 331 21.47 23.31 18.02
C ALA A 331 20.73 21.96 17.99
N SER A 332 20.59 21.37 16.80
CA SER A 332 21.40 20.23 16.33
C SER A 332 20.87 19.71 14.97
N THR A 333 21.81 19.41 14.06
CA THR A 333 21.69 18.74 12.75
C THR A 333 20.30 18.60 12.11
N THR A 334 19.96 19.60 11.29
CA THR A 334 18.75 19.69 10.47
C THR A 334 18.65 18.58 9.41
N PRO A 335 17.51 17.90 9.24
CA PRO A 335 17.21 17.25 7.96
C PRO A 335 16.98 18.33 6.88
N LEU A 336 17.38 18.07 5.63
CA LEU A 336 17.37 19.09 4.57
C LEU A 336 16.00 19.78 4.49
N LYS A 337 16.01 21.12 4.61
CA LYS A 337 14.84 21.99 4.40
C LYS A 337 14.36 21.79 2.95
N ARG A 338 13.20 21.14 2.77
CA ARG A 338 12.60 20.91 1.45
C ARG A 338 11.98 22.18 0.87
N SER A 339 12.13 22.35 -0.43
CA SER A 339 11.80 23.58 -1.15
C SER A 339 10.28 23.81 -1.33
N ARG A 340 9.44 22.75 -1.23
CA ARG A 340 7.98 22.74 -1.54
C ARG A 340 7.61 23.40 -2.87
N ILE A 341 8.52 23.39 -3.84
CA ILE A 341 8.29 24.04 -5.12
C ILE A 341 7.43 23.12 -6.00
N LYS A 342 6.23 23.60 -6.35
CA LYS A 342 5.38 22.92 -7.33
C LYS A 342 5.87 23.23 -8.75
N ILE A 343 6.21 22.19 -9.50
CA ILE A 343 6.59 22.28 -10.90
C ILE A 343 5.48 21.65 -11.73
N SER A 344 4.81 22.46 -12.56
CA SER A 344 3.82 22.02 -13.53
C SER A 344 4.43 21.85 -14.92
N PHE A 345 3.76 21.06 -15.75
CA PHE A 345 4.09 20.82 -17.16
C PHE A 345 3.53 21.90 -18.11
N ASP A 346 3.20 23.09 -17.61
CA ASP A 346 2.56 24.13 -18.41
C ASP A 346 3.49 24.62 -19.54
N GLY A 347 3.00 24.57 -20.78
CA GLY A 347 3.77 24.99 -21.96
C GLY A 347 4.77 23.95 -22.49
N VAL A 348 4.78 22.72 -21.94
CA VAL A 348 5.56 21.59 -22.49
C VAL A 348 4.81 20.98 -23.68
N LYS A 349 5.53 20.62 -24.76
CA LYS A 349 4.97 19.94 -25.94
C LYS A 349 4.28 18.63 -25.51
N GLU A 350 3.08 18.39 -26.03
CA GLU A 350 2.36 17.14 -25.79
C GLU A 350 2.99 15.97 -26.56
N THR A 351 3.22 14.88 -25.84
CA THR A 351 3.95 13.66 -26.22
C THR A 351 3.33 12.47 -25.48
N VAL A 352 3.59 11.24 -25.91
CA VAL A 352 3.10 10.04 -25.21
C VAL A 352 3.52 10.08 -23.73
N ARG A 353 4.78 10.49 -23.46
CA ARG A 353 5.31 10.77 -22.11
C ARG A 353 4.43 11.71 -21.29
N THR A 354 4.12 12.87 -21.83
CA THR A 354 3.38 13.89 -21.07
C THR A 354 1.91 13.52 -20.91
N MET A 355 1.37 12.67 -21.79
CA MET A 355 0.05 12.09 -21.64
C MET A 355 0.01 11.11 -20.45
N VAL A 356 0.93 10.15 -20.39
CA VAL A 356 0.99 9.19 -19.27
C VAL A 356 1.39 9.84 -17.95
N ALA A 357 2.19 10.92 -17.98
CA ALA A 357 2.52 11.69 -16.77
C ALA A 357 1.31 12.43 -16.18
N LYS A 358 0.35 12.83 -17.02
CA LYS A 358 -0.90 13.47 -16.59
C LYS A 358 -1.98 12.46 -16.21
N ASP A 359 -2.01 11.33 -16.90
CA ASP A 359 -2.99 10.27 -16.68
C ASP A 359 -2.32 8.91 -16.88
N TYR A 360 -1.85 8.33 -15.78
CA TYR A 360 -1.15 7.04 -15.75
C TYR A 360 -2.00 5.90 -16.35
N ARG A 361 -3.33 6.01 -16.32
CA ARG A 361 -4.25 4.99 -16.86
C ARG A 361 -4.07 4.81 -18.37
N LEU A 362 -3.52 5.79 -19.07
CA LEU A 362 -3.28 5.70 -20.52
C LEU A 362 -2.20 4.69 -20.89
N ILE A 363 -1.36 4.25 -19.93
CA ILE A 363 -0.38 3.17 -20.15
C ILE A 363 -1.07 1.93 -20.70
N GLN A 364 -2.23 1.56 -20.17
CA GLN A 364 -2.97 0.37 -20.61
C GLN A 364 -3.37 0.42 -22.09
N VAL A 365 -3.69 1.63 -22.57
CA VAL A 365 -4.07 1.85 -23.96
C VAL A 365 -2.84 1.71 -24.83
N PHE A 366 -1.71 2.30 -24.42
CA PHE A 366 -0.48 2.22 -25.18
C PHE A 366 0.10 0.81 -25.22
N GLU A 367 0.13 0.09 -24.10
CA GLU A 367 0.57 -1.32 -24.04
C GLU A 367 -0.25 -2.23 -24.96
N LYS A 368 -1.58 -2.07 -24.96
CA LYS A 368 -2.47 -2.87 -25.82
C LYS A 368 -2.14 -2.75 -27.31
N HIS A 369 -1.58 -1.62 -27.72
CA HIS A 369 -1.25 -1.32 -29.11
C HIS A 369 0.26 -1.33 -29.38
N ASP A 370 1.06 -1.90 -28.48
CA ASP A 370 2.53 -1.93 -28.56
C ASP A 370 3.17 -0.53 -28.76
N VAL A 371 2.48 0.51 -28.29
CA VAL A 371 2.96 1.89 -28.32
C VAL A 371 3.87 2.12 -27.11
N ASP A 372 5.14 2.41 -27.37
CA ASP A 372 6.10 2.66 -26.29
C ASP A 372 5.80 3.98 -25.55
N CYS A 373 5.50 3.87 -24.26
CA CYS A 373 5.25 4.98 -23.36
C CYS A 373 6.29 5.11 -22.22
N PHE A 374 7.36 4.31 -22.24
CA PHE A 374 8.37 4.25 -21.18
C PHE A 374 9.76 4.70 -21.67
N TRP A 375 10.21 4.15 -22.80
CA TRP A 375 11.60 4.28 -23.25
C TRP A 375 11.72 5.45 -24.25
N HIS A 376 10.98 5.40 -25.36
CA HIS A 376 11.02 6.42 -26.42
C HIS A 376 9.84 7.40 -26.40
N ALA A 377 9.29 7.68 -25.23
CA ALA A 377 8.02 8.38 -25.06
C ALA A 377 8.06 9.91 -25.31
N ASN A 378 9.21 10.46 -25.69
CA ASN A 378 9.35 11.88 -26.06
C ASN A 378 8.74 12.23 -27.43
N LYS A 379 8.22 11.22 -28.14
CA LYS A 379 7.53 11.34 -29.43
C LYS A 379 6.07 11.77 -29.26
N THR A 380 5.52 12.42 -30.29
CA THR A 380 4.09 12.71 -30.36
C THR A 380 3.30 11.41 -30.52
N LEU A 381 2.02 11.43 -30.14
CA LEU A 381 1.12 10.28 -30.36
C LEU A 381 1.16 9.80 -31.82
N SER A 382 1.17 10.73 -32.77
CA SER A 382 1.21 10.40 -34.20
C SER A 382 2.50 9.68 -34.62
N GLU A 383 3.65 10.06 -34.06
CA GLU A 383 4.93 9.44 -34.35
C GLU A 383 4.98 8.02 -33.75
N SER A 384 4.58 7.87 -32.48
CA SER A 384 4.57 6.57 -31.82
C SER A 384 3.56 5.60 -32.45
N CYS A 385 2.39 6.07 -32.87
CA CYS A 385 1.41 5.24 -33.60
C CYS A 385 1.98 4.74 -34.93
N LYS A 386 2.68 5.61 -35.67
CA LYS A 386 3.31 5.24 -36.95
C LYS A 386 4.39 4.17 -36.78
N GLU A 387 5.15 4.23 -35.70
CA GLU A 387 6.20 3.24 -35.39
C GLU A 387 5.62 1.89 -34.95
N ALA A 388 4.55 1.92 -34.15
CA ALA A 388 3.82 0.72 -33.75
C ALA A 388 2.94 0.13 -34.88
N GLY A 389 2.77 0.84 -35.99
CA GLY A 389 1.97 0.38 -37.12
C GLY A 389 0.46 0.41 -36.85
N VAL A 390 0.01 1.33 -36.00
CA VAL A 390 -1.37 1.46 -35.53
C VAL A 390 -1.98 2.81 -35.95
N GLU A 391 -3.29 2.83 -36.19
CA GLU A 391 -4.01 4.03 -36.61
C GLU A 391 -4.23 4.98 -35.42
N LYS A 392 -3.84 6.25 -35.58
CA LYS A 392 -3.88 7.25 -34.50
C LYS A 392 -5.29 7.46 -33.97
N GLU A 393 -6.27 7.53 -34.86
CA GLU A 393 -7.68 7.78 -34.55
C GLU A 393 -8.26 6.68 -33.67
N GLN A 394 -7.78 5.44 -33.80
CA GLN A 394 -8.20 4.33 -32.95
C GLN A 394 -7.75 4.55 -31.51
N ILE A 395 -6.48 4.90 -31.31
CA ILE A 395 -5.92 5.14 -29.98
C ILE A 395 -6.52 6.40 -29.34
N GLU A 396 -6.72 7.47 -30.10
CA GLU A 396 -7.37 8.68 -29.59
C GLU A 396 -8.78 8.40 -29.05
N LYS A 397 -9.52 7.51 -29.72
CA LYS A 397 -10.84 7.08 -29.25
C LYS A 397 -10.74 6.32 -27.92
N GLU A 398 -9.82 5.37 -27.79
CA GLU A 398 -9.63 4.61 -26.55
C GLU A 398 -9.14 5.51 -25.40
N ILE A 399 -8.27 6.49 -25.67
CA ILE A 399 -7.87 7.52 -24.70
C ILE A 399 -9.09 8.32 -24.23
N GLN A 400 -9.92 8.78 -25.17
CA GLN A 400 -11.14 9.53 -24.84
C GLN A 400 -12.11 8.70 -24.00
N GLU A 401 -12.25 7.41 -24.28
CA GLU A 401 -13.06 6.48 -23.49
C GLU A 401 -12.53 6.36 -22.05
N VAL A 402 -11.22 6.19 -21.86
CA VAL A 402 -10.59 6.19 -20.53
C VAL A 402 -10.80 7.51 -19.79
N GLN A 403 -10.76 8.63 -20.50
CA GLN A 403 -10.96 9.96 -19.93
C GLN A 403 -12.44 10.27 -19.63
N HIS A 404 -13.39 9.69 -20.37
CA HIS A 404 -14.83 9.91 -20.19
C HIS A 404 -15.49 8.95 -19.18
N ASN A 405 -14.99 7.71 -19.00
CA ASN A 405 -15.60 6.68 -18.15
C ASN A 405 -15.17 6.72 -16.65
N VAL A 406 -15.47 7.84 -15.96
CA VAL A 406 -15.60 7.98 -14.48
C VAL A 406 -14.35 8.39 -13.63
N LYS A 407 -14.70 9.21 -12.61
CA LYS A 407 -14.10 9.69 -11.31
C LYS A 407 -12.61 10.10 -11.17
N PRO A 408 -12.34 11.08 -10.27
CA PRO A 408 -10.97 11.53 -9.96
C PRO A 408 -10.12 10.40 -9.39
N LEU A 409 -8.84 10.33 -9.78
CA LEU A 409 -7.82 9.48 -9.15
C LEU A 409 -7.78 9.72 -7.63
N LEU A 410 -7.50 8.68 -6.85
CA LEU A 410 -7.09 8.85 -5.45
C LEU A 410 -5.82 9.73 -5.41
N MET A 411 -5.78 10.76 -4.55
CA MET A 411 -4.66 11.70 -4.44
C MET A 411 -3.30 11.02 -4.21
N SER A 412 -3.28 9.82 -3.63
CA SER A 412 -2.07 9.01 -3.40
C SER A 412 -1.48 8.38 -4.66
N GLN A 413 -2.14 8.53 -5.82
CA GLN A 413 -1.76 7.92 -7.09
C GLN A 413 -1.44 8.97 -8.18
N ASP A 414 -1.43 10.26 -7.82
CA ASP A 414 -1.04 11.36 -8.70
C ASP A 414 0.40 11.80 -8.40
N TYR A 415 1.36 11.01 -8.90
CA TYR A 415 2.81 11.28 -8.77
C TYR A 415 3.23 12.63 -9.35
N ASN A 416 2.41 13.21 -10.24
CA ASN A 416 2.66 14.54 -10.78
C ASN A 416 2.47 15.64 -9.73
N LEU A 417 1.78 15.38 -8.62
CA LEU A 417 1.67 16.34 -7.51
C LEU A 417 2.89 16.36 -6.58
N TRP A 418 3.78 15.38 -6.71
CA TRP A 418 4.93 15.23 -5.82
C TRP A 418 6.05 16.21 -6.18
N ASP A 419 6.71 16.78 -5.18
CA ASP A 419 7.91 17.59 -5.40
C ASP A 419 9.09 16.72 -5.84
N VAL A 420 10.03 17.32 -6.55
CA VAL A 420 11.15 16.60 -7.18
C VAL A 420 12.11 15.99 -6.16
N GLU A 421 12.22 16.58 -4.97
CA GLU A 421 13.06 16.05 -3.90
C GLU A 421 12.44 14.77 -3.35
N PHE A 422 11.14 14.79 -3.05
CA PHE A 422 10.40 13.63 -2.57
C PHE A 422 10.32 12.50 -3.60
N LEU A 423 10.05 12.82 -4.86
CA LEU A 423 9.98 11.80 -5.91
C LEU A 423 11.32 11.07 -6.09
N ALA A 424 12.44 11.80 -6.07
CA ALA A 424 13.77 11.19 -6.11
C ALA A 424 14.06 10.30 -4.89
N ASP A 425 13.64 10.72 -3.69
CA ASP A 425 13.77 9.90 -2.48
C ASP A 425 12.91 8.64 -2.55
N TYR A 426 11.68 8.73 -3.08
CA TYR A 426 10.79 7.58 -3.25
C TYR A 426 11.36 6.53 -4.22
N ILE A 427 11.90 6.97 -5.35
CA ILE A 427 12.51 6.09 -6.35
C ILE A 427 13.69 5.32 -5.75
N LEU A 428 14.57 6.04 -5.03
CA LEU A 428 15.72 5.44 -4.34
C LEU A 428 15.28 4.39 -3.31
N GLU A 429 14.28 4.72 -2.49
CA GLU A 429 13.90 3.90 -1.34
C GLU A 429 12.97 2.73 -1.70
N THR A 430 12.29 2.82 -2.85
CA THR A 430 11.35 1.79 -3.32
C THR A 430 11.99 0.94 -4.41
N HIS A 431 12.29 1.54 -5.56
CA HIS A 431 12.73 0.83 -6.75
C HIS A 431 14.21 0.43 -6.66
N HIS A 432 15.10 1.38 -6.33
CA HIS A 432 16.53 1.04 -6.28
C HIS A 432 16.85 0.05 -5.15
N ARG A 433 16.15 0.15 -4.02
CA ARG A 433 16.22 -0.83 -2.94
C ARG A 433 15.76 -2.21 -3.41
N TYR A 434 14.60 -2.31 -4.04
CA TYR A 434 14.09 -3.58 -4.60
C TYR A 434 15.11 -4.22 -5.56
N VAL A 435 15.67 -3.43 -6.47
CA VAL A 435 16.67 -3.92 -7.43
C VAL A 435 17.90 -4.47 -6.70
N ARG A 436 18.45 -3.76 -5.71
CA ARG A 436 19.60 -4.24 -4.92
C ARG A 436 19.32 -5.54 -4.19
N GLU A 437 18.13 -5.68 -3.61
CA GLU A 437 17.73 -6.87 -2.86
C GLU A 437 17.49 -8.08 -3.78
N ASN A 438 17.06 -7.86 -5.03
CA ASN A 438 16.68 -8.94 -5.94
C ASN A 438 17.72 -9.27 -7.02
N ALA A 439 18.65 -8.36 -7.35
CA ALA A 439 19.60 -8.55 -8.46
C ALA A 439 20.44 -9.83 -8.33
N GLU A 440 21.00 -10.09 -7.14
CA GLU A 440 21.79 -11.29 -6.87
C GLU A 440 20.92 -12.56 -6.89
N ILE A 441 19.71 -12.48 -6.32
CA ILE A 441 18.76 -13.59 -6.27
C ILE A 441 18.36 -14.02 -7.69
N ILE A 442 17.94 -13.06 -8.52
CA ILE A 442 17.50 -13.32 -9.89
C ILE A 442 18.66 -13.82 -10.75
N SER A 443 19.85 -13.23 -10.60
CA SER A 443 21.06 -13.69 -11.31
C SER A 443 21.45 -15.13 -10.93
N GLY A 444 21.38 -15.47 -9.64
CA GLY A 444 21.64 -16.82 -9.15
C GLY A 444 20.60 -17.83 -9.61
N LEU A 445 19.32 -17.45 -9.66
CA LEU A 445 18.24 -18.27 -10.24
C LEU A 445 18.50 -18.53 -11.72
N ALA A 446 18.85 -17.50 -12.50
CA ALA A 446 19.15 -17.63 -13.92
C ALA A 446 20.29 -18.63 -14.17
N ASP A 447 21.38 -18.55 -13.39
CA ASP A 447 22.49 -19.50 -13.46
C ASP A 447 22.07 -20.94 -13.16
N ASN A 448 21.35 -21.13 -12.07
CA ASN A 448 20.91 -22.46 -11.64
C ASN A 448 20.01 -23.12 -12.68
N VAL A 449 19.06 -22.36 -13.22
CA VAL A 449 18.15 -22.84 -14.26
C VAL A 449 18.90 -23.13 -15.55
N ALA A 450 19.80 -22.24 -15.99
CA ALA A 450 20.64 -22.47 -17.17
C ALA A 450 21.59 -23.68 -17.01
N GLN A 451 22.15 -23.89 -15.82
CA GLN A 451 23.02 -25.03 -15.54
C GLN A 451 22.26 -26.35 -15.62
N ARG A 452 21.05 -26.41 -15.06
CA ARG A 452 20.24 -27.63 -15.00
C ARG A 452 19.54 -27.94 -16.33
N HIS A 453 18.96 -26.92 -16.98
CA HIS A 453 18.10 -27.10 -18.15
C HIS A 453 18.78 -26.73 -19.48
N GLY A 454 19.93 -26.03 -19.45
CA GLY A 454 20.57 -25.47 -20.64
C GLY A 454 21.14 -26.47 -21.66
N GLN A 455 21.06 -27.78 -21.41
CA GLN A 455 21.32 -28.80 -22.44
C GLN A 455 20.10 -29.03 -23.34
N HIS A 456 18.89 -29.04 -22.75
CA HIS A 456 17.64 -29.18 -23.49
C HIS A 456 17.07 -27.83 -23.95
N HIS A 457 17.41 -26.75 -23.23
CA HIS A 457 16.94 -25.38 -23.42
C HIS A 457 18.14 -24.41 -23.55
N PRO A 458 18.91 -24.50 -24.64
CA PRO A 458 20.17 -23.76 -24.80
C PRO A 458 20.03 -22.23 -24.71
N GLU A 459 18.86 -21.69 -25.05
CA GLU A 459 18.50 -20.28 -24.93
C GLU A 459 18.61 -19.75 -23.49
N LEU A 460 18.47 -20.62 -22.47
CA LEU A 460 18.62 -20.24 -21.07
C LEU A 460 20.05 -19.82 -20.71
N LYS A 461 21.06 -20.32 -21.43
CA LYS A 461 22.46 -19.91 -21.22
C LYS A 461 22.68 -18.48 -21.68
N GLU A 462 22.04 -18.10 -22.78
CA GLU A 462 22.04 -16.73 -23.28
C GLU A 462 21.29 -15.83 -22.30
N LEU A 463 20.07 -16.22 -21.91
CA LEU A 463 19.26 -15.47 -20.94
C LEU A 463 20.03 -15.20 -19.63
N ALA A 464 20.67 -16.22 -19.05
CA ALA A 464 21.43 -16.05 -17.81
C ALA A 464 22.61 -15.08 -17.98
N SER A 465 23.28 -15.10 -19.14
CA SER A 465 24.38 -14.18 -19.43
C SER A 465 23.87 -12.74 -19.57
N GLN A 466 22.74 -12.54 -20.23
CA GLN A 466 22.16 -11.21 -20.42
C GLN A 466 21.54 -10.65 -19.14
N VAL A 467 20.87 -11.47 -18.32
CA VAL A 467 20.33 -11.06 -17.00
C VAL A 467 21.44 -10.51 -16.11
N LYS A 468 22.59 -11.20 -16.06
CA LYS A 468 23.75 -10.74 -15.28
C LYS A 468 24.31 -9.42 -15.80
N LEU A 469 24.44 -9.29 -17.12
CA LEU A 469 24.95 -8.07 -17.74
C LEU A 469 24.02 -6.89 -17.44
N MET A 470 22.71 -7.09 -17.64
CA MET A 470 21.70 -6.09 -17.34
C MET A 470 21.75 -5.66 -15.88
N PHE A 471 21.76 -6.56 -14.90
CA PHE A 471 21.85 -6.16 -13.49
C PHE A 471 23.14 -5.41 -13.16
N LYS A 472 24.27 -5.81 -13.74
CA LYS A 472 25.53 -5.08 -13.57
C LYS A 472 25.43 -3.65 -14.09
N ASP A 473 24.89 -3.49 -15.28
CA ASP A 473 24.76 -2.18 -15.94
C ASP A 473 23.71 -1.32 -15.22
N PHE A 474 22.59 -1.91 -14.80
CA PHE A 474 21.51 -1.24 -14.08
C PHE A 474 21.93 -0.81 -12.66
N LEU A 475 22.71 -1.62 -11.93
CA LEU A 475 23.31 -1.21 -10.65
C LEU A 475 24.28 -0.02 -10.84
N THR A 476 25.07 -0.04 -11.91
CA THR A 476 26.00 1.05 -12.24
C THR A 476 25.24 2.32 -12.63
N HIS A 477 24.14 2.17 -13.37
CA HIS A 477 23.24 3.25 -13.73
C HIS A 477 22.67 3.93 -12.48
N MET A 478 22.02 3.17 -11.58
CA MET A 478 21.43 3.69 -10.35
C MET A 478 22.45 4.44 -9.47
N SER A 479 23.71 3.98 -9.41
CA SER A 479 24.76 4.73 -8.68
C SER A 479 25.01 6.12 -9.27
N LYS A 480 24.96 6.30 -10.60
CA LYS A 480 25.11 7.64 -11.21
C LYS A 480 23.96 8.55 -10.80
N GLU A 481 22.75 8.01 -10.71
CA GLU A 481 21.59 8.76 -10.27
C GLU A 481 21.70 9.18 -8.81
N GLU A 482 22.04 8.23 -7.94
CA GLU A 482 22.13 8.45 -6.49
C GLU A 482 23.27 9.39 -6.09
N ASP A 483 24.44 9.24 -6.73
CA ASP A 483 25.65 9.97 -6.37
C ASP A 483 25.74 11.34 -7.06
N VAL A 484 25.10 11.51 -8.22
CA VAL A 484 25.26 12.70 -9.06
C VAL A 484 23.92 13.35 -9.39
N LEU A 485 22.99 12.63 -10.01
CA LEU A 485 21.79 13.24 -10.60
C LEU A 485 20.79 13.71 -9.53
N PHE A 486 20.37 12.84 -8.61
CA PHE A 486 19.43 13.18 -7.54
C PHE A 486 19.98 14.27 -6.60
N PRO A 487 21.26 14.25 -6.18
CA PRO A 487 21.86 15.37 -5.46
C PRO A 487 21.80 16.69 -6.23
N ALA A 488 22.05 16.67 -7.55
CA ALA A 488 21.95 17.87 -8.38
C ALA A 488 20.50 18.39 -8.44
N ILE A 489 19.50 17.52 -8.60
CA ILE A 489 18.07 17.88 -8.57
C ILE A 489 17.72 18.57 -7.24
N ARG A 490 18.09 17.96 -6.11
CA ARG A 490 17.87 18.55 -4.78
C ARG A 490 18.54 19.92 -4.65
N LYS A 491 19.78 20.05 -5.15
CA LYS A 491 20.50 21.32 -5.10
C LYS A 491 19.81 22.42 -5.91
N MET A 492 19.31 22.09 -7.10
CA MET A 492 18.55 23.03 -7.93
C MET A 492 17.24 23.46 -7.26
N ALA A 493 16.53 22.53 -6.62
CA ALA A 493 15.28 22.82 -5.92
C ALA A 493 15.53 23.76 -4.72
N GLN A 494 16.59 23.48 -3.96
CA GLN A 494 17.04 24.34 -2.87
C GLN A 494 17.38 25.75 -3.37
N LEU A 495 18.21 25.87 -4.41
CA LEU A 495 18.60 27.18 -4.98
C LEU A 495 17.38 28.00 -5.38
N LEU A 496 16.41 27.38 -6.07
CA LEU A 496 15.18 28.06 -6.46
C LEU A 496 14.37 28.55 -5.25
N SER A 497 14.26 27.76 -4.18
CA SER A 497 13.55 28.20 -2.96
C SER A 497 14.25 29.33 -2.21
N GLU A 498 15.57 29.38 -2.29
CA GLU A 498 16.39 30.44 -1.70
C GLU A 498 16.47 31.69 -2.59
N GLY A 499 15.86 31.67 -3.79
CA GLY A 499 15.97 32.74 -4.78
C GLY A 499 17.41 32.94 -5.29
N LYS A 500 18.25 31.91 -5.17
CA LYS A 500 19.66 31.93 -5.57
C LYS A 500 19.83 31.36 -6.96
N LYS A 501 20.81 31.89 -7.69
CA LYS A 501 21.23 31.37 -8.99
C LYS A 501 22.41 30.42 -8.82
N PRO A 502 22.50 29.35 -9.63
CA PRO A 502 23.68 28.51 -9.68
C PRO A 502 24.87 29.27 -10.26
N GLU A 503 26.08 28.95 -9.80
CA GLU A 503 27.32 29.60 -10.27
C GLU A 503 27.67 29.28 -11.73
N ALA A 504 27.15 28.15 -12.27
CA ALA A 504 27.17 27.82 -13.68
C ALA A 504 26.08 26.78 -14.03
N THR A 505 25.18 27.07 -14.97
CA THR A 505 24.25 26.10 -15.57
C THR A 505 24.27 26.24 -17.08
N GLY A 506 25.29 25.67 -17.71
CA GLY A 506 25.42 25.62 -19.16
C GLY A 506 24.88 24.31 -19.73
N GLY A 507 23.56 24.04 -19.63
CA GLY A 507 22.88 22.90 -20.26
C GLY A 507 23.44 21.50 -19.95
N ALA A 508 24.31 21.39 -18.95
CA ALA A 508 25.01 20.16 -18.61
C ALA A 508 24.06 19.13 -17.98
N PHE A 509 23.01 19.58 -17.28
CA PHE A 509 22.05 18.70 -16.64
C PHE A 509 21.12 18.02 -17.66
N ALA A 510 20.55 18.77 -18.61
CA ALA A 510 19.75 18.19 -19.69
C ALA A 510 20.54 17.13 -20.50
N ASN A 511 21.83 17.37 -20.75
CA ASN A 511 22.72 16.38 -21.38
C ASN A 511 22.98 15.15 -20.50
N ALA A 512 23.03 15.31 -19.17
CA ALA A 512 23.16 14.19 -18.26
C ALA A 512 21.89 13.33 -18.23
N VAL A 513 20.71 13.97 -18.17
CA VAL A 513 19.40 13.31 -18.29
C VAL A 513 19.31 12.52 -19.59
N ALA A 514 19.68 13.11 -20.73
CA ALA A 514 19.63 12.42 -22.01
C ALA A 514 20.49 11.14 -22.06
N LYS A 515 21.60 11.10 -21.30
CA LYS A 515 22.40 9.87 -21.17
C LYS A 515 21.72 8.82 -20.30
N MET A 516 21.05 9.24 -19.22
CA MET A 516 20.29 8.31 -18.36
C MET A 516 19.12 7.70 -19.15
N GLU A 517 18.40 8.52 -19.92
CA GLU A 517 17.31 8.05 -20.79
C GLU A 517 17.82 7.04 -21.85
N ALA A 518 19.00 7.26 -22.43
CA ALA A 518 19.59 6.29 -23.37
C ALA A 518 19.96 4.95 -22.69
N GLU A 519 20.46 4.99 -21.45
CA GLU A 519 20.73 3.78 -20.65
C GLU A 519 19.42 3.05 -20.27
N HIS A 520 18.32 3.79 -20.08
CA HIS A 520 16.99 3.20 -19.95
C HIS A 520 16.55 2.51 -21.25
N ASP A 521 16.73 3.13 -22.41
CA ASP A 521 16.37 2.52 -23.70
C ASP A 521 17.06 1.15 -23.88
N GLU A 522 18.35 1.06 -23.55
CA GLU A 522 19.12 -0.21 -23.54
C GLU A 522 18.54 -1.24 -22.57
N THR A 523 18.11 -0.82 -21.38
CA THR A 523 17.42 -1.68 -20.39
C THR A 523 16.10 -2.20 -20.94
N GLY A 524 15.31 -1.33 -21.58
CA GLY A 524 14.06 -1.71 -22.24
C GLY A 524 14.26 -2.72 -23.38
N ASP A 525 15.33 -2.57 -24.16
CA ASP A 525 15.71 -3.53 -25.20
C ASP A 525 16.07 -4.91 -24.61
N ALA A 526 16.82 -4.93 -23.50
CA ALA A 526 17.15 -6.17 -22.80
C ALA A 526 15.90 -6.89 -22.29
N LEU A 527 14.97 -6.18 -21.64
CA LEU A 527 13.70 -6.73 -21.15
C LEU A 527 12.83 -7.30 -22.28
N ARG A 528 12.70 -6.56 -23.39
CA ARG A 528 12.02 -7.07 -24.60
C ARG A 528 12.69 -8.34 -25.13
N ASN A 529 14.01 -8.42 -25.09
CA ASN A 529 14.73 -9.62 -25.49
C ASN A 529 14.50 -10.79 -24.52
N PHE A 530 14.40 -10.53 -23.21
CA PHE A 530 14.06 -11.56 -22.23
C PHE A 530 12.68 -12.14 -22.50
N ARG A 531 11.67 -11.31 -22.76
CA ARG A 531 10.35 -11.81 -23.18
C ARG A 531 10.42 -12.67 -24.44
N LYS A 532 11.23 -12.30 -25.44
CA LYS A 532 11.42 -13.12 -26.66
C LYS A 532 12.04 -14.48 -26.33
N ILE A 533 13.14 -14.51 -25.57
CA ILE A 533 13.84 -15.76 -25.22
C ILE A 533 12.93 -16.68 -24.37
N THR A 534 12.19 -16.10 -23.44
CA THR A 534 11.31 -16.83 -22.51
C THR A 534 9.94 -17.15 -23.08
N ASN A 535 9.66 -16.77 -24.33
CA ASN A 535 8.34 -16.83 -24.94
C ASN A 535 7.25 -16.22 -24.03
N ASN A 536 7.43 -14.96 -23.64
CA ASN A 536 6.61 -14.24 -22.67
C ASN A 536 6.50 -14.98 -21.33
N TYR A 537 7.64 -15.41 -20.78
CA TYR A 537 7.70 -16.14 -19.51
C TYR A 537 6.86 -17.43 -19.48
N THR A 538 6.62 -18.06 -20.63
CA THR A 538 5.88 -19.32 -20.72
C THR A 538 6.77 -20.50 -20.33
N LEU A 539 6.31 -21.32 -19.39
CA LEU A 539 7.08 -22.47 -18.90
C LEU A 539 7.00 -23.68 -19.86
N PRO A 540 8.11 -24.36 -20.15
CA PRO A 540 8.09 -25.64 -20.86
C PRO A 540 7.60 -26.79 -19.97
N ASN A 541 7.19 -27.90 -20.58
CA ASN A 541 6.64 -29.07 -19.88
C ASN A 541 7.59 -29.72 -18.86
N ASP A 542 8.89 -29.55 -19.03
CA ASP A 542 9.94 -30.08 -18.15
C ASP A 542 10.48 -29.04 -17.16
N ALA A 543 9.80 -27.89 -17.01
CA ALA A 543 10.16 -26.87 -16.03
C ALA A 543 10.03 -27.38 -14.59
N CYS A 544 11.03 -27.08 -13.76
CA CYS A 544 10.99 -27.35 -12.32
C CYS A 544 10.57 -26.09 -11.52
N ASP A 545 10.34 -26.23 -10.22
CA ASP A 545 9.92 -25.12 -9.35
C ASP A 545 10.88 -23.91 -9.40
N SER A 546 12.20 -24.14 -9.47
CA SER A 546 13.18 -23.07 -9.61
C SER A 546 13.10 -22.34 -10.95
N TYR A 547 12.70 -23.04 -12.02
CA TYR A 547 12.45 -22.46 -13.33
C TYR A 547 11.19 -21.57 -13.27
N SER A 548 10.09 -22.10 -12.72
CA SER A 548 8.87 -21.32 -12.49
C SER A 548 9.12 -20.07 -11.65
N PHE A 549 9.85 -20.22 -10.55
CA PHE A 549 10.18 -19.10 -9.66
C PHE A 549 11.08 -18.06 -10.32
N PHE A 550 12.06 -18.49 -11.12
CA PHE A 550 12.90 -17.58 -11.90
C PHE A 550 12.08 -16.72 -12.86
N PHE A 551 11.21 -17.33 -13.67
CA PHE A 551 10.36 -16.61 -14.62
C PHE A 551 9.42 -15.64 -13.92
N LYS A 552 8.79 -16.06 -12.81
CA LYS A 552 7.96 -15.17 -11.99
C LYS A 552 8.76 -13.97 -11.47
N LYS A 553 9.98 -14.18 -10.98
CA LYS A 553 10.83 -13.10 -10.45
C LYS A 553 11.34 -12.17 -11.54
N LEU A 554 11.59 -12.69 -12.74
CA LEU A 554 11.99 -11.89 -13.89
C LEU A 554 10.83 -11.01 -14.38
N GLU A 555 9.62 -11.56 -14.40
CA GLU A 555 8.40 -10.80 -14.69
C GLU A 555 8.12 -9.73 -13.62
N GLU A 556 8.24 -10.05 -12.33
CA GLU A 556 8.11 -9.07 -11.23
C GLU A 556 9.11 -7.92 -11.36
N PHE A 557 10.37 -8.23 -11.68
CA PHE A 557 11.41 -7.23 -11.93
C PHE A 557 11.10 -6.36 -13.15
N GLU A 558 10.61 -6.93 -14.24
CA GLU A 558 10.21 -6.18 -15.43
C GLU A 558 9.12 -5.15 -15.09
N HIS A 559 8.09 -5.57 -14.34
CA HIS A 559 7.00 -4.68 -13.93
C HIS A 559 7.47 -3.54 -13.01
N ASP A 560 8.33 -3.82 -12.02
CA ASP A 560 8.91 -2.78 -11.16
C ASP A 560 9.73 -1.79 -11.99
N THR A 561 10.53 -2.29 -12.94
CA THR A 561 11.37 -1.47 -13.81
C THR A 561 10.52 -0.53 -14.69
N TYR A 562 9.38 -0.98 -15.21
CA TYR A 562 8.49 -0.10 -15.97
C TYR A 562 7.95 1.07 -15.14
N LEU A 563 7.55 0.81 -13.88
CA LEU A 563 7.08 1.88 -13.00
C LEU A 563 8.23 2.82 -12.59
N HIS A 564 9.38 2.26 -12.23
CA HIS A 564 10.60 3.02 -11.92
C HIS A 564 10.93 4.00 -13.04
N VAL A 565 11.12 3.48 -14.26
CA VAL A 565 11.48 4.30 -15.42
C VAL A 565 10.38 5.28 -15.80
N HIS A 566 9.11 4.93 -15.60
CA HIS A 566 8.01 5.89 -15.77
C HIS A 566 8.17 7.10 -14.84
N LEU A 567 8.41 6.87 -13.54
CA LEU A 567 8.55 7.95 -12.57
C LEU A 567 9.74 8.85 -12.91
N GLU A 568 10.81 8.30 -13.46
CA GLU A 568 11.99 9.06 -13.88
C GLU A 568 11.78 9.79 -15.20
N ASN A 569 11.61 9.06 -16.30
CA ASN A 569 11.55 9.58 -17.65
C ASN A 569 10.35 10.52 -17.83
N ASN A 570 9.20 10.18 -17.25
CA ASN A 570 7.96 10.88 -17.53
C ASN A 570 7.62 11.94 -16.49
N ILE A 571 8.19 11.89 -15.28
CA ILE A 571 7.84 12.83 -14.20
C ILE A 571 9.06 13.57 -13.65
N LEU A 572 10.03 12.86 -13.06
CA LEU A 572 11.15 13.47 -12.33
C LEU A 572 12.07 14.25 -13.28
N PHE A 573 12.57 13.63 -14.36
CA PHE A 573 13.53 14.25 -15.26
C PHE A 573 12.94 15.47 -15.99
N PRO A 574 11.71 15.42 -16.55
CA PRO A 574 11.10 16.61 -17.13
C PRO A 574 10.93 17.75 -16.12
N LYS A 575 10.48 17.46 -14.90
CA LYS A 575 10.36 18.47 -13.83
C LYS A 575 11.72 19.07 -13.47
N ALA A 576 12.77 18.25 -13.41
CA ALA A 576 14.14 18.69 -13.14
C ALA A 576 14.71 19.58 -14.26
N ILE A 577 14.40 19.30 -15.53
CA ILE A 577 14.77 20.17 -16.66
C ILE A 577 14.02 21.51 -16.59
N ILE A 578 12.72 21.49 -16.25
CA ILE A 578 11.95 22.73 -16.03
C ILE A 578 12.55 23.53 -14.87
N LEU A 579 12.97 22.85 -13.80
CA LEU A 579 13.64 23.44 -12.66
C LEU A 579 14.96 24.12 -13.06
N GLU A 580 15.82 23.45 -13.83
CA GLU A 580 17.07 24.01 -14.38
C GLU A 580 16.79 25.30 -15.17
N ASN A 581 15.77 25.28 -16.02
CA ASN A 581 15.37 26.45 -16.81
C ASN A 581 14.82 27.61 -15.96
N LYS A 582 14.16 27.32 -14.85
CA LYS A 582 13.64 28.35 -13.92
C LYS A 582 14.75 29.01 -13.10
N ILE A 583 15.79 28.28 -12.71
CA ILE A 583 16.94 28.85 -11.98
C ILE A 583 17.94 29.57 -12.88
N GLY A 584 18.00 29.20 -14.17
CA GLY A 584 18.87 29.84 -15.16
C GLY A 584 18.36 31.19 -15.68
N LYS A 585 17.07 31.50 -15.51
CA LYS A 585 16.47 32.82 -15.77
C LYS A 585 16.67 33.75 -14.59
#